data_AF-A0A6V7PY28-F1
#
_entry.id   AF-A0A6V7PY28-F1
#
_cell.length_a   1.000
_cell.length_b   1.000
_cell.length_c   1.000
_cell.angle_alpha   90.00
_cell.angle_beta   90.00
_cell.angle_gamma   90.00
#
_symmetry.space_group_name_H-M   'P 1'
#
loop_
_entity.id
_entity.type
_entity.pdbx_description
1 polymer ?
#
loop_
_entity_poly.entity_id
_entity_poly.type
_entity_poly.pdbx_seq_one_letter_code
_entity_poly.pdbx_strand_id
1 'polypeptide(L)'
;MAPVVFSICFRELLSDVCQKYSLSMSMYGVPIENEKGAIRVYGEIELARGDTVTEAVRCWSAPCPNIDESEEDAARQCVGKLRDEFSFDVRDFNLEDKKCFEDLYGRLSIEHEVVMKKYKRVKKNYRLLWGYYNDLLAEKERYVTERSGLKKMIVACGDLLDRPNTVALDQNCRADDSEEDPVAPPGYGTFRS
;
A
#
# COMPACT_ATOMS: atom_id res chain seq x y z
N MET A 1 1.53 34.10 -8.56
CA MET A 1 1.02 34.88 -7.41
C MET A 1 1.58 34.24 -6.16
N ALA A 2 2.30 34.99 -5.32
CA ALA A 2 2.76 34.47 -4.04
C ALA A 2 1.55 34.32 -3.10
N PRO A 3 1.47 33.24 -2.31
CA PRO A 3 0.39 33.08 -1.34
C PRO A 3 0.46 34.22 -0.32
N VAL A 4 -0.65 34.92 -0.12
CA VAL A 4 -0.79 35.89 0.97
C VAL A 4 -1.00 35.07 2.25
N VAL A 5 0.00 35.11 3.13
CA VAL A 5 -0.06 34.42 4.44
C VAL A 5 -0.54 35.43 5.46
N PHE A 6 -1.75 35.23 5.99
CA PHE A 6 -2.23 35.96 7.16
C PHE A 6 -1.78 35.19 8.40
N SER A 7 -0.87 35.79 9.17
CA SER A 7 -0.46 35.25 10.47
C SER A 7 -1.37 35.82 11.55
N ILE A 8 -2.16 34.96 12.20
CA ILE A 8 -2.94 35.33 13.39
C ILE A 8 -2.04 35.06 14.60
N CYS A 9 -1.84 36.09 15.45
CA CYS A 9 -1.18 35.97 16.74
C CYS A 9 -2.24 35.52 17.77
N PHE A 10 -2.24 34.24 18.13
CA PHE A 10 -3.21 33.70 19.09
C PHE A 10 -2.97 34.23 20.50
N ARG A 11 -1.76 34.68 20.82
CA ARG A 11 -1.48 35.37 22.09
C ARG A 11 -2.23 36.70 22.19
N GLU A 12 -2.21 37.50 21.13
CA GLU A 12 -2.96 38.76 21.07
C GLU A 12 -4.46 38.50 21.08
N LEU A 13 -4.93 37.54 20.27
CA LEU A 13 -6.34 37.14 20.28
C LEU A 13 -6.79 36.68 21.66
N LEU A 14 -5.95 35.92 22.38
CA LEU A 14 -6.27 35.48 23.73
C LEU A 14 -6.37 36.66 24.70
N SER A 15 -5.45 37.62 24.61
CA SER A 15 -5.51 38.85 25.40
C SER A 15 -6.81 39.62 25.13
N ASP A 16 -7.20 39.78 23.86
CA ASP A 16 -8.45 40.44 23.48
C ASP A 16 -9.69 39.72 24.02
N VAL A 17 -9.69 38.39 23.97
CA VAL A 17 -10.77 37.56 24.54
C VAL A 17 -10.82 37.73 26.06
N CYS A 18 -9.68 37.63 26.76
CA CYS A 18 -9.63 37.85 28.21
C CYS A 18 -10.16 39.23 28.59
N GLN A 19 -9.74 40.28 27.88
CA GLN A 19 -10.20 41.64 28.12
C GLN A 19 -11.71 41.77 27.86
N LYS A 20 -12.22 41.22 26.77
CA LYS A 20 -13.64 41.28 26.40
C LYS A 20 -14.55 40.62 27.44
N TYR A 21 -14.10 39.53 28.05
CA TYR A 21 -14.84 38.80 29.07
C TYR A 21 -14.44 39.17 30.51
N SER A 22 -13.62 40.22 30.69
CA SER A 22 -13.12 40.66 32.01
C SER A 22 -12.43 39.55 32.81
N LEU A 23 -11.74 38.64 32.12
CA LEU A 23 -10.94 37.58 32.71
C LEU A 23 -9.57 38.10 33.13
N SER A 24 -8.90 37.37 34.03
CA SER A 24 -7.51 37.69 34.37
C SER A 24 -6.60 37.48 33.16
N MET A 25 -5.47 38.21 33.16
CA MET A 25 -4.51 38.15 32.07
C MET A 25 -3.90 36.76 32.00
N SER A 26 -3.82 36.19 30.79
CA SER A 26 -3.26 34.85 30.59
C SER A 26 -1.80 34.79 31.04
N MET A 27 -1.44 33.78 31.82
CA MET A 27 -0.07 33.52 32.22
C MET A 27 0.52 32.37 31.41
N TYR A 28 1.79 32.50 31.01
CA TYR A 28 2.55 31.42 30.39
C TYR A 28 3.52 30.83 31.39
N GLY A 29 3.53 29.51 31.47
CA GLY A 29 4.39 28.74 32.35
C GLY A 29 5.83 28.65 31.86
N VAL A 30 6.71 28.21 32.76
CA VAL A 30 8.12 27.94 32.42
C VAL A 30 8.18 26.84 31.34
N PRO A 31 8.92 27.06 30.23
CA PRO A 31 9.08 26.04 29.20
C PRO A 31 9.74 24.78 29.75
N ILE A 32 9.19 23.62 29.41
CA ILE A 32 9.73 22.31 29.78
C ILE A 32 10.28 21.66 28.52
N GLU A 33 11.57 21.35 28.50
CA GLU A 33 12.22 20.63 27.41
C GLU A 33 12.23 19.12 27.71
N ASN A 34 11.88 18.30 26.72
CA ASN A 34 11.98 16.85 26.83
C ASN A 34 13.36 16.33 26.40
N GLU A 35 13.64 15.05 26.63
CA GLU A 35 14.91 14.39 26.26
C GLU A 35 15.24 14.46 24.75
N LYS A 36 14.26 14.79 23.91
CA LYS A 36 14.41 14.93 22.45
C LYS A 36 14.60 16.39 22.01
N GLY A 37 14.77 17.31 22.95
CA GLY A 37 14.93 18.75 22.69
C GLY A 37 13.65 19.48 22.28
N ALA A 38 12.47 18.87 22.48
CA ALA A 38 11.20 19.52 22.20
C ALA A 38 10.67 20.22 23.45
N ILE A 39 10.30 21.48 23.28
CA ILE A 39 9.81 22.38 24.30
C ILE A 39 8.28 22.28 24.39
N ARG A 40 7.77 22.38 25.62
CA ARG A 40 6.34 22.55 25.91
C ARG A 40 6.14 23.71 26.86
N VAL A 41 5.15 24.54 26.57
CA VAL A 41 4.71 25.64 27.42
C VAL A 41 3.24 25.40 27.79
N TYR A 42 2.83 25.82 28.98
CA TYR A 42 1.40 25.89 29.31
C TYR A 42 0.94 27.34 29.33
N GLY A 43 -0.29 27.58 28.88
CA GLY A 43 -1.04 28.80 29.13
C GLY A 43 -2.06 28.54 30.24
N GLU A 44 -2.24 29.51 31.13
CA GLU A 44 -3.17 29.43 32.26
C GLU A 44 -4.05 30.68 32.31
N ILE A 45 -5.34 30.47 32.54
CA ILE A 45 -6.36 31.53 32.61
C ILE A 45 -7.26 31.23 33.80
N GLU A 46 -7.51 32.24 34.61
CA GLU A 46 -8.43 32.10 35.73
C GLU A 46 -9.83 32.53 35.29
N LEU A 47 -10.80 31.66 35.56
CA LEU A 47 -12.21 31.87 35.32
C LEU A 47 -12.91 32.10 36.66
N ALA A 48 -13.55 33.26 36.80
CA ALA A 48 -14.41 33.52 37.95
C ALA A 48 -15.74 32.77 37.79
N ARG A 49 -16.02 31.82 38.69
CA ARG A 49 -17.26 31.05 38.79
C ARG A 49 -18.08 31.61 39.96
N GLY A 50 -18.77 32.73 39.73
CA GLY A 50 -19.50 33.47 40.76
C GLY A 50 -18.58 34.34 41.63
N ASP A 51 -19.05 34.73 42.83
CA ASP A 51 -18.38 35.76 43.64
C ASP A 51 -17.14 35.27 44.41
N THR A 52 -16.98 33.96 44.61
CA THR A 52 -15.95 33.41 45.53
C THR A 52 -15.10 32.27 44.99
N VAL A 53 -15.43 31.70 43.82
CA VAL A 53 -14.70 30.56 43.26
C VAL A 53 -13.97 30.99 41.99
N THR A 54 -12.65 30.80 41.97
CA THR A 54 -11.83 30.92 40.76
C THR A 54 -11.35 29.54 40.32
N GLU A 55 -11.57 29.22 39.06
CA GLU A 55 -11.09 28.00 38.41
C GLU A 55 -9.93 28.37 37.48
N ALA A 56 -8.78 27.72 37.60
CA ALA A 56 -7.66 27.93 36.68
C ALA A 56 -7.67 26.89 35.55
N VAL A 57 -7.87 27.35 34.32
CA VAL A 57 -7.82 26.51 33.13
C VAL A 57 -6.41 26.53 32.57
N ARG A 58 -5.73 25.39 32.68
CA ARG A 58 -4.39 25.19 32.10
C ARG A 58 -4.48 24.43 30.76
N CYS A 59 -3.80 24.94 29.73
CA CYS A 59 -3.68 24.30 28.42
C CYS A 59 -2.20 24.13 28.06
N TRP A 60 -1.83 22.93 27.61
CA TRP A 60 -0.45 22.60 27.27
C TRP A 60 -0.24 22.64 25.76
N SER A 61 0.83 23.29 25.32
CA SER A 61 1.23 23.25 23.93
C SER A 61 1.58 21.83 23.47
N ALA A 62 1.47 21.61 22.15
CA ALA A 62 2.17 20.52 21.51
C ALA A 62 3.70 20.66 21.69
N PRO A 63 4.46 19.55 21.70
CA PRO A 63 5.91 19.63 21.69
C PRO A 63 6.41 20.33 20.42
N CYS A 64 7.24 21.35 20.59
CA CYS A 64 7.78 22.17 19.50
C CYS A 64 9.24 22.56 19.78
N PRO A 65 10.12 22.68 18.77
CA PRO A 65 11.50 23.14 18.98
C PRO A 65 11.62 24.62 19.37
N ASN A 66 10.56 25.42 19.21
CA ASN A 66 10.57 26.86 19.43
C ASN A 66 9.62 27.25 20.58
N ILE A 67 10.11 28.10 21.50
CA ILE A 67 9.34 28.60 22.65
C ILE A 67 8.19 29.47 22.15
N ASP A 68 8.43 30.38 21.20
CA ASP A 68 7.40 31.31 20.71
C ASP A 68 6.25 30.54 20.04
N GLU A 69 6.57 29.52 19.26
CA GLU A 69 5.57 28.63 18.65
C GLU A 69 4.83 27.78 19.69
N SER A 70 5.50 27.40 20.77
CA SER A 70 4.88 26.68 21.89
C SER A 70 3.90 27.59 22.65
N GLU A 71 4.27 28.84 22.90
CA GLU A 71 3.40 29.84 23.53
C GLU A 71 2.19 30.15 22.66
N GLU A 72 2.38 30.34 21.36
CA GLU A 72 1.29 30.51 20.39
C GLU A 72 0.34 29.32 20.37
N ASP A 73 0.86 28.09 20.37
CA ASP A 73 0.01 26.89 20.42
C ASP A 73 -0.75 26.76 21.75
N ALA A 74 -0.11 27.08 22.88
CA ALA A 74 -0.76 27.11 24.18
C ALA A 74 -1.89 28.16 24.20
N ALA A 75 -1.64 29.36 23.66
CA ALA A 75 -2.62 30.43 23.55
C ALA A 75 -3.82 29.99 22.70
N ARG A 76 -3.55 29.39 21.54
CA ARG A 76 -4.55 28.84 20.63
C ARG A 76 -5.44 27.78 21.29
N GLN A 77 -4.85 26.88 22.09
CA GLN A 77 -5.62 25.90 22.86
C GLN A 77 -6.48 26.56 23.96
N CYS A 78 -5.96 27.58 24.64
CA CYS A 78 -6.73 28.36 25.60
C CYS A 78 -7.92 29.06 24.94
N VAL A 79 -7.73 29.71 23.79
CA VAL A 79 -8.83 30.33 23.02
C VAL A 79 -9.88 29.28 22.63
N GLY A 80 -9.46 28.10 22.19
CA GLY A 80 -10.37 26.99 21.89
C GLY A 80 -11.22 26.55 23.09
N LYS A 81 -10.65 26.49 24.30
CA LYS A 81 -11.43 26.19 25.51
C LYS A 81 -12.38 27.32 25.90
N LEU A 82 -11.94 28.57 25.82
CA LEU A 82 -12.81 29.72 26.08
C LEU A 82 -13.94 29.82 25.07
N ARG A 83 -13.68 29.45 23.82
CA ARG A 83 -14.71 29.34 22.77
C ARG A 83 -15.81 28.38 23.19
N ASP A 84 -15.45 27.21 23.69
CA ASP A 84 -16.41 26.20 24.13
C ASP A 84 -17.15 26.65 25.40
N GLU A 85 -16.48 27.32 26.34
CA GLU A 85 -17.07 27.81 27.60
C GLU A 85 -18.02 29.00 27.39
N PHE A 86 -17.61 30.00 26.61
CA PHE A 86 -18.37 31.24 26.39
C PHE A 86 -19.17 31.24 25.08
N SER A 87 -19.10 30.15 24.30
CA SER A 87 -19.85 29.94 23.05
C SER A 87 -19.69 31.05 22.01
N PHE A 88 -18.48 31.60 21.84
CA PHE A 88 -18.19 32.57 20.78
C PHE A 88 -17.69 31.87 19.49
N ASP A 89 -17.84 32.51 18.33
CA ASP A 89 -17.35 31.95 17.05
C ASP A 89 -15.90 32.37 16.81
N VAL A 90 -14.97 31.43 16.96
CA VAL A 90 -13.58 31.52 16.49
C VAL A 90 -13.26 30.23 15.75
N ARG A 91 -12.93 30.35 14.46
CA ARG A 91 -12.58 29.22 13.59
C ARG A 91 -11.09 29.22 13.29
N ASP A 92 -10.42 28.17 13.72
CA ASP A 92 -9.03 27.89 13.37
C ASP A 92 -9.01 26.97 12.14
N PHE A 93 -9.31 27.56 10.98
CA PHE A 93 -9.38 26.83 9.71
C PHE A 93 -8.11 26.04 9.42
N ASN A 94 -6.94 26.58 9.79
CA ASN A 94 -5.66 25.93 9.52
C ASN A 94 -5.47 24.63 10.32
N LEU A 95 -5.83 24.62 11.60
CA LEU A 95 -5.75 23.38 12.39
C LEU A 95 -6.84 22.38 11.99
N GLU A 96 -8.06 22.85 11.78
CA GLU A 96 -9.19 21.99 11.42
C GLU A 96 -8.95 21.30 10.08
N ASP A 97 -8.45 22.04 9.08
CA ASP A 97 -8.05 21.51 7.79
C ASP A 97 -6.89 20.52 7.94
N LYS A 98 -5.86 20.85 8.73
CA LYS A 98 -4.74 19.94 8.97
C LYS A 98 -5.20 18.60 9.56
N LYS A 99 -6.06 18.62 10.59
CA LYS A 99 -6.63 17.40 11.19
C LYS A 99 -7.48 16.62 10.18
N CYS A 100 -8.28 17.32 9.38
CA CYS A 100 -9.09 16.71 8.33
C CYS A 100 -8.20 15.99 7.31
N PHE A 101 -7.13 16.63 6.83
CA PHE A 101 -6.18 16.02 5.91
C PHE A 101 -5.44 14.85 6.54
N GLU A 102 -4.97 14.96 7.78
CA GLU A 102 -4.31 13.85 8.49
C GLU A 102 -5.21 12.62 8.60
N ASP A 103 -6.50 12.79 8.95
CA ASP A 103 -7.47 11.69 9.00
C ASP A 103 -7.73 11.10 7.60
N LEU A 104 -7.88 11.95 6.57
CA LEU A 104 -8.04 11.50 5.19
C LEU A 104 -6.84 10.68 4.69
N TYR A 105 -5.62 11.15 4.96
CA TYR A 105 -4.40 10.40 4.62
C TYR A 105 -4.30 9.09 5.41
N GLY A 106 -4.69 9.09 6.68
CA GLY A 106 -4.78 7.88 7.49
C GLY A 106 -5.71 6.83 6.89
N ARG A 107 -6.94 7.24 6.52
CA ARG A 107 -7.92 6.37 5.84
C ARG A 107 -7.41 5.86 4.50
N LEU A 108 -6.86 6.74 3.67
CA LEU A 108 -6.31 6.38 2.36
C LEU A 108 -5.17 5.36 2.49
N SER A 109 -4.32 5.51 3.51
CA SER A 109 -3.23 4.55 3.79
C SER A 109 -3.77 3.15 4.09
N ILE A 110 -4.81 3.06 4.94
CA ILE A 110 -5.47 1.79 5.27
C ILE A 110 -6.09 1.15 4.03
N GLU A 111 -6.82 1.93 3.22
CA GLU A 111 -7.44 1.44 1.99
C GLU A 111 -6.39 0.93 0.99
N HIS A 112 -5.30 1.67 0.83
CA HIS A 112 -4.18 1.28 -0.03
C HIS A 112 -3.57 -0.06 0.41
N GLU A 113 -3.37 -0.29 1.71
CA GLU A 113 -2.89 -1.58 2.21
C GLU A 113 -3.85 -2.73 1.88
N VAL A 114 -5.17 -2.51 2.00
CA VAL A 114 -6.19 -3.50 1.68
C VAL A 114 -6.15 -3.87 0.19
N VAL A 115 -6.07 -2.86 -0.69
CA VAL A 115 -5.95 -3.07 -2.14
C VAL A 115 -4.67 -3.82 -2.47
N MET A 116 -3.55 -3.46 -1.86
CA MET A 116 -2.27 -4.14 -2.07
C MET A 116 -2.30 -5.61 -1.65
N LYS A 117 -2.98 -5.94 -0.54
CA LYS A 117 -3.20 -7.34 -0.11
C LYS A 117 -4.05 -8.10 -1.14
N LYS A 118 -5.13 -7.50 -1.66
CA LYS A 118 -5.97 -8.10 -2.72
C LYS A 118 -5.17 -8.32 -4.01
N TYR A 119 -4.39 -7.34 -4.45
CA TYR A 119 -3.53 -7.44 -5.62
C TYR A 119 -2.53 -8.59 -5.49
N LYS A 120 -1.83 -8.71 -4.35
CA LYS A 120 -0.88 -9.81 -4.09
C LYS A 120 -1.57 -11.18 -4.20
N ARG A 121 -2.80 -11.31 -3.68
CA ARG A 121 -3.59 -12.54 -3.79
C ARG A 121 -3.93 -12.87 -5.24
N VAL A 122 -4.47 -11.91 -5.99
CA VAL A 122 -4.84 -12.09 -7.40
C VAL A 122 -3.62 -12.46 -8.23
N LYS A 123 -2.48 -11.80 -8.00
CA LYS A 123 -1.21 -12.11 -8.67
C LYS A 123 -0.75 -13.55 -8.42
N LYS A 124 -0.92 -14.07 -7.20
CA LYS A 124 -0.61 -15.48 -6.88
C LYS A 124 -1.55 -16.43 -7.62
N ASN A 125 -2.86 -16.16 -7.62
CA ASN A 125 -3.85 -16.97 -8.33
C ASN A 125 -3.60 -16.99 -9.84
N TYR A 126 -3.26 -15.85 -10.42
CA TYR A 126 -2.89 -15.75 -11.83
C TYR A 126 -1.71 -16.66 -12.18
N ARG A 127 -0.64 -16.64 -11.36
CA ARG A 127 0.52 -17.53 -11.59
C ARG A 127 0.15 -19.01 -11.50
N LEU A 128 -0.72 -19.36 -10.55
CA LEU A 128 -1.20 -20.74 -10.40
C LEU A 128 -1.98 -21.18 -11.65
N LEU A 129 -2.93 -20.36 -12.08
CA LEU A 129 -3.75 -20.62 -13.27
C LEU A 129 -2.90 -20.71 -14.54
N TRP A 130 -1.91 -19.82 -14.67
CA TRP A 130 -0.95 -19.86 -15.76
C TRP A 130 -0.16 -21.18 -15.77
N GLY A 131 0.24 -21.69 -14.61
CA GLY A 131 0.86 -23.01 -14.47
C GLY A 131 -0.04 -24.12 -15.03
N TYR A 132 -1.28 -24.21 -14.52
CA TYR A 132 -2.24 -25.22 -14.99
C TYR A 132 -2.54 -25.13 -16.48
N TYR A 133 -2.60 -23.93 -17.03
CA TYR A 133 -2.80 -23.74 -18.47
C TYR A 133 -1.64 -24.34 -19.30
N ASN A 134 -0.39 -24.14 -18.86
CA ASN A 134 0.77 -24.72 -19.54
C ASN A 134 0.82 -26.23 -19.41
N ASP A 135 0.50 -26.78 -18.23
CA ASP A 135 0.43 -28.22 -18.01
C ASP A 135 -0.61 -28.87 -18.93
N LEU A 136 -1.79 -28.24 -19.05
CA LEU A 136 -2.86 -28.70 -19.94
C LEU A 136 -2.45 -28.64 -21.42
N LEU A 137 -1.72 -27.61 -21.83
CA LEU A 137 -1.18 -27.53 -23.20
C LEU A 137 -0.19 -28.68 -23.48
N ALA A 138 0.73 -28.93 -22.55
CA ALA A 138 1.70 -30.02 -22.68
C ALA A 138 1.00 -31.40 -22.76
N GLU A 139 -0.03 -31.62 -21.94
CA GLU A 139 -0.82 -32.84 -21.96
C GLU A 139 -1.60 -33.03 -23.26
N LYS A 140 -2.19 -31.96 -23.78
CA LYS A 140 -2.84 -31.96 -25.10
C LYS A 140 -1.85 -32.35 -26.20
N GLU A 141 -0.63 -31.81 -26.18
CA GLU A 141 0.41 -32.16 -27.16
C GLU A 141 0.81 -33.63 -27.08
N ARG A 142 0.92 -34.20 -25.86
CA ARG A 142 1.14 -35.64 -25.67
C ARG A 142 0.03 -36.46 -26.32
N TYR A 143 -1.24 -36.15 -26.03
CA TYR A 143 -2.37 -36.88 -26.62
C TYR A 143 -2.43 -36.78 -28.14
N VAL A 144 -2.11 -35.61 -28.72
CA VAL A 144 -2.04 -35.45 -30.18
C VAL A 144 -0.96 -36.36 -30.76
N THR A 145 0.20 -36.43 -30.11
CA THR A 145 1.33 -37.27 -30.52
C THR A 145 0.96 -38.75 -30.45
N GLU A 146 0.42 -39.21 -29.32
CA GLU A 146 -0.04 -40.59 -29.13
C GLU A 146 -1.09 -40.99 -30.17
N ARG A 147 -2.12 -40.14 -30.38
CA ARG A 147 -3.15 -40.38 -31.39
C ARG A 147 -2.57 -40.50 -32.79
N SER A 148 -1.59 -39.64 -33.13
CA SER A 148 -0.92 -39.69 -34.42
C SER A 148 -0.11 -40.99 -34.60
N GLY A 149 0.55 -41.46 -33.53
CA GLY A 149 1.27 -42.73 -33.50
C GLY A 149 0.33 -43.92 -33.66
N LEU A 150 -0.77 -43.95 -32.91
CA LEU A 150 -1.79 -45.00 -32.99
C LEU A 150 -2.38 -45.09 -34.40
N LYS A 151 -2.69 -43.93 -35.02
CA LYS A 151 -3.20 -43.87 -36.40
C LYS A 151 -2.20 -44.48 -37.39
N LYS A 152 -0.90 -44.20 -37.24
CA LYS A 152 0.15 -44.81 -38.09
C LYS A 152 0.22 -46.32 -37.92
N MET A 153 0.13 -46.83 -36.69
CA MET A 153 0.14 -48.28 -36.44
C MET A 153 -1.08 -48.97 -37.06
N ILE A 154 -2.27 -48.39 -36.94
CA ILE A 154 -3.50 -48.94 -37.56
C ILE A 154 -3.35 -49.02 -39.08
N VAL A 155 -2.82 -47.97 -39.72
CA VAL A 155 -2.55 -47.98 -41.16
C VAL A 155 -1.56 -49.10 -41.52
N ALA A 156 -0.45 -49.22 -40.79
CA ALA A 156 0.53 -50.28 -41.02
C ALA A 156 -0.05 -51.70 -40.84
N CYS A 157 -0.93 -51.91 -39.86
CA CYS A 157 -1.64 -53.19 -39.71
C CYS A 157 -2.59 -53.46 -40.89
N GLY A 158 -3.28 -52.43 -41.39
CA GLY A 158 -4.09 -52.53 -42.61
C GLY A 158 -3.25 -52.95 -43.82
N ASP A 159 -2.11 -52.29 -44.04
CA ASP A 159 -1.18 -52.61 -45.12
C ASP A 159 -0.64 -54.05 -45.04
N LEU A 160 -0.45 -54.58 -43.82
CA LEU A 160 -0.04 -55.97 -43.60
C LEU A 160 -1.15 -56.98 -43.89
N LEU A 161 -2.41 -56.63 -43.61
CA LEU A 161 -3.57 -57.48 -43.89
C LEU A 161 -3.93 -57.48 -45.38
N ASP A 162 -3.67 -56.38 -46.09
CA ASP A 162 -3.89 -56.24 -47.53
C ASP A 162 -2.80 -56.92 -48.38
N ARG A 163 -1.71 -57.41 -47.76
CA ARG A 163 -0.75 -58.30 -48.43
C ARG A 163 -1.33 -59.73 -48.47
N PRO A 164 -1.72 -60.27 -49.63
CA PRO A 164 -2.17 -61.65 -49.71
C PRO A 164 -0.98 -62.58 -49.37
N ASN A 165 -1.24 -63.60 -48.54
CA ASN A 165 -0.30 -64.67 -48.23
C ASN A 165 0.18 -65.36 -49.53
N THR A 166 1.26 -64.87 -50.13
CA THR A 166 2.00 -65.60 -51.16
C THR A 166 2.94 -66.57 -50.46
N VAL A 167 2.41 -67.73 -50.10
CA VAL A 167 3.24 -68.93 -49.97
C VAL A 167 3.49 -69.43 -51.39
N ALA A 168 4.71 -69.22 -51.87
CA ALA A 168 5.32 -70.05 -52.90
C ALA A 168 6.79 -70.24 -52.53
N LEU A 169 7.16 -71.49 -52.28
CA LEU A 169 8.55 -71.95 -52.33
C LEU A 169 9.19 -71.44 -53.64
N ASP A 170 10.39 -70.87 -53.57
CA ASP A 170 11.53 -71.55 -54.20
C ASP A 170 12.88 -71.06 -53.65
N GLN A 171 13.84 -71.96 -53.76
CA GLN A 171 15.18 -71.93 -53.21
C GLN A 171 16.12 -70.93 -53.88
N ASN A 172 17.19 -70.65 -53.13
CA ASN A 172 18.56 -70.38 -53.56
C ASN A 172 19.02 -68.94 -53.84
N CYS A 173 20.02 -68.59 -53.04
CA CYS A 173 21.33 -68.03 -53.39
C CYS A 173 21.69 -66.67 -52.77
N ARG A 174 22.62 -66.80 -51.83
CA ARG A 174 23.80 -65.96 -51.56
C ARG A 174 23.66 -64.75 -50.65
N ALA A 175 24.45 -64.86 -49.58
CA ALA A 175 24.99 -63.83 -48.73
C ALA A 175 25.68 -62.71 -49.51
N ASP A 176 25.60 -61.48 -49.00
CA ASP A 176 26.80 -60.74 -48.68
C ASP A 176 26.48 -59.66 -47.63
N ASP A 177 27.41 -59.52 -46.69
CA ASP A 177 27.39 -58.63 -45.53
C ASP A 177 27.59 -57.16 -45.95
N SER A 178 27.05 -56.21 -45.19
CA SER A 178 27.78 -55.01 -44.73
C SER A 178 26.94 -54.17 -43.77
N GLU A 179 27.54 -53.89 -42.62
CA GLU A 179 27.10 -53.00 -41.54
C GLU A 179 27.09 -51.53 -41.97
N GLU A 180 26.13 -50.73 -41.46
CA GLU A 180 26.41 -49.35 -41.04
C GLU A 180 25.35 -48.81 -40.07
N ASP A 181 25.86 -48.16 -39.01
CA ASP A 181 25.19 -47.70 -37.78
C ASP A 181 24.36 -46.40 -37.94
N PRO A 182 23.49 -46.04 -36.97
CA PRO A 182 22.45 -45.03 -37.14
C PRO A 182 22.92 -43.58 -36.97
N VAL A 183 22.40 -42.68 -37.80
CA VAL A 183 22.62 -41.22 -37.67
C VAL A 183 21.55 -40.58 -36.79
N ALA A 184 21.98 -39.86 -35.74
CA ALA A 184 21.13 -39.05 -34.87
C ALA A 184 20.71 -37.72 -35.54
N PRO A 185 19.48 -37.22 -35.29
CA PRO A 185 18.99 -35.98 -35.90
C PRO A 185 19.63 -34.71 -35.29
N PRO A 186 19.89 -33.67 -36.12
CA PRO A 186 20.61 -32.47 -35.71
C PRO A 186 19.74 -31.43 -34.99
N GLY A 187 20.35 -30.80 -33.98
CA GLY A 187 20.52 -29.34 -33.99
C GLY A 187 19.46 -28.50 -33.27
N TYR A 188 19.60 -28.42 -31.94
CA TYR A 188 19.11 -27.29 -31.15
C TYR A 188 19.76 -25.98 -31.62
N GLY A 189 18.92 -25.02 -32.00
CA GLY A 189 19.30 -23.63 -32.19
C GLY A 189 19.74 -23.00 -30.87
N THR A 190 20.94 -22.44 -30.92
CA THR A 190 21.70 -21.75 -29.89
C THR A 190 20.96 -20.58 -29.24
N PHE A 191 21.03 -20.51 -27.90
CA PHE A 191 20.85 -19.29 -27.12
C PHE A 191 22.19 -18.81 -26.55
N ARG A 192 22.41 -17.50 -26.68
CA ARG A 192 23.30 -16.61 -25.90
C ARG A 192 24.81 -16.70 -26.21
N SER A 193 25.52 -15.57 -26.30
CA SER A 193 25.42 -14.39 -25.43
C SER A 193 25.15 -13.08 -26.15
#